data_AF-A0A378YM34-F1
#
_entry.id   AF-A0A378YM34-F1
#
_cell.length_a   1.000
_cell.length_b   1.000
_cell.length_c   1.000
_cell.angle_alpha   90.00
_cell.angle_beta   90.00
_cell.angle_gamma   90.00
#
_symmetry.space_group_name_H-M   'P 1'
#
loop_
_entity.id
_entity.type
_entity.pdbx_description
1 polymer ?
#
loop_
_entity_poly.entity_id
_entity_poly.type
_entity_poly.pdbx_seq_one_letter_code
_entity_poly.pdbx_strand_id
1 'polypeptide(L)'
;MYVLPDWHELLAAFCGHIGDQPEDHPVTRWARLLAESHLARRDRPECAIEIDRRRAHMVECIDDYVLRRARRADSAAAHGESLGSVVDAMAAAHVRAVHLLRTVDAVSDERVHAAWFLLASMADGWTDRVALVTGMVGEPVRRSA
;
A
#
# COMPACT_ATOMS: atom_id res chain seq x y z
N MET A 1 7.17 0.56 21.09
CA MET A 1 7.75 -0.22 19.97
C MET A 1 6.69 -0.22 18.88
N TYR A 2 6.78 0.68 17.89
CA TYR A 2 5.72 0.85 16.90
C TYR A 2 5.82 -0.24 15.83
N VAL A 3 4.82 -1.12 15.80
CA VAL A 3 4.64 -2.20 14.82
C VAL A 3 4.22 -1.56 13.48
N LEU A 4 4.61 -2.16 12.35
CA LEU A 4 4.13 -1.72 11.03
C LEU A 4 2.61 -1.93 10.94
N PRO A 5 1.88 -1.10 10.17
CA PRO A 5 0.43 -1.24 10.05
C PRO A 5 0.07 -2.58 9.40
N ASP A 6 -1.07 -3.15 9.78
CA ASP A 6 -1.63 -4.30 9.08
C ASP A 6 -2.27 -3.89 7.73
N TRP A 7 -2.74 -4.86 6.96
CA TRP A 7 -3.32 -4.57 5.64
C TRP A 7 -4.67 -3.84 5.74
N HIS A 8 -5.44 -3.99 6.82
CA HIS A 8 -6.69 -3.25 7.02
C HIS A 8 -6.40 -1.77 7.26
N GLU A 9 -5.37 -1.45 8.05
CA GLU A 9 -4.93 -0.07 8.28
C GLU A 9 -4.43 0.58 6.97
N LEU A 10 -3.69 -0.16 6.14
CA LEU A 10 -3.30 0.32 4.81
C LEU A 10 -4.53 0.61 3.92
N LEU A 11 -5.49 -0.32 3.86
CA LEU A 11 -6.72 -0.10 3.10
C LEU A 11 -7.54 1.09 3.64
N ALA A 12 -7.63 1.24 4.96
CA ALA A 12 -8.30 2.38 5.58
C ALA A 12 -7.62 3.71 5.21
N ALA A 13 -6.28 3.73 5.15
CA ALA A 13 -5.53 4.88 4.67
C ALA A 13 -5.78 5.17 3.18
N PHE A 14 -5.82 4.16 2.30
CA PHE A 14 -6.14 4.35 0.89
C PHE A 14 -7.55 4.89 0.68
N CYS A 15 -8.51 4.44 1.48
CA CYS A 15 -9.88 4.95 1.51
C CYS A 15 -9.98 6.39 2.08
N GLY A 16 -8.90 6.90 2.67
CA GLY A 16 -8.87 8.20 3.32
C GLY A 16 -9.56 8.24 4.69
N HIS A 17 -9.76 7.10 5.35
CA HIS A 17 -10.35 7.02 6.69
C HIS A 17 -9.34 7.32 7.82
N ILE A 18 -8.05 7.10 7.56
CA ILE A 18 -6.93 7.40 8.47
C ILE A 18 -5.75 7.99 7.68
N GLY A 19 -4.69 8.41 8.38
CA GLY A 19 -3.44 8.86 7.76
C GLY A 19 -3.41 10.34 7.41
N ASP A 20 -4.35 11.15 7.94
CA ASP A 20 -4.40 12.59 7.77
C ASP A 20 -3.93 13.36 9.01
N GLN A 21 -3.86 12.71 10.17
CA GLN A 21 -3.43 13.35 11.41
C GLN A 21 -1.91 13.22 11.63
N PRO A 22 -1.26 14.21 12.29
CA PRO A 22 0.17 14.15 12.61
C PRO A 22 0.57 12.96 13.50
N GLU A 23 -0.32 12.52 14.39
CA GLU A 23 -0.14 11.41 15.32
C GLU A 23 -0.35 10.03 14.69
N ASP A 24 -0.93 9.97 13.48
CA ASP A 24 -1.12 8.71 12.77
C ASP A 24 0.22 8.06 12.44
N HIS A 25 0.19 6.73 12.32
CA HIS A 25 1.39 5.97 11.97
C HIS A 25 2.01 6.51 10.66
N PRO A 26 3.33 6.79 10.60
CA PRO A 26 3.93 7.41 9.42
C PRO A 26 3.65 6.66 8.11
N VAL A 27 3.65 5.32 8.15
CA VAL A 27 3.33 4.48 6.99
C VAL A 27 1.87 4.63 6.54
N THR A 28 0.89 4.77 7.44
CA THR A 28 -0.50 4.99 7.01
C THR A 28 -0.68 6.39 6.40
N ARG A 29 0.06 7.38 6.89
CA ARG A 29 0.10 8.72 6.28
C ARG A 29 0.70 8.69 4.87
N TRP A 30 1.83 8.02 4.66
CA TRP A 30 2.40 7.87 3.33
C TRP A 30 1.51 7.01 2.41
N ALA A 31 0.90 5.93 2.92
CA ALA A 31 -0.05 5.11 2.18
C ALA A 31 -1.24 5.93 1.64
N ARG A 32 -1.82 6.79 2.49
CA ARG A 32 -2.85 7.74 2.06
C ARG A 32 -2.36 8.64 0.93
N LEU A 33 -1.19 9.26 1.11
CA LEU A 33 -0.62 10.18 0.13
C LEU A 33 -0.27 9.48 -1.20
N LEU A 34 0.09 8.19 -1.18
CA LEU A 34 0.26 7.38 -2.39
C LEU A 34 -1.07 7.20 -3.13
N ALA A 35 -2.15 6.87 -2.43
CA ALA A 35 -3.47 6.76 -3.04
C ALA A 35 -3.94 8.11 -3.63
N GLU A 36 -3.73 9.21 -2.90
CA GLU A 36 -3.99 10.57 -3.41
C GLU A 36 -3.15 10.90 -4.66
N SER A 37 -1.90 10.44 -4.71
CA SER A 37 -1.02 10.63 -5.87
C SER A 37 -1.52 9.85 -7.09
N HIS A 38 -1.97 8.60 -6.92
CA HIS A 38 -2.57 7.81 -8.02
C HIS A 38 -3.89 8.42 -8.53
N LEU A 39 -4.71 8.94 -7.61
CA LEU A 39 -5.92 9.69 -7.95
C LEU A 39 -5.57 10.96 -8.75
N ALA A 40 -4.66 11.78 -8.24
CA ALA A 40 -4.22 13.00 -8.91
C ALA A 40 -3.58 12.72 -10.27
N ARG A 41 -2.80 11.63 -10.41
CA ARG A 41 -2.19 11.25 -11.69
C ARG A 41 -3.22 10.91 -12.75
N ARG A 42 -4.33 10.29 -12.36
CA ARG A 42 -5.45 10.00 -13.26
C ARG A 42 -6.19 11.27 -13.65
N ASP A 43 -6.42 12.16 -12.69
CA ASP A 43 -7.24 13.37 -12.89
C ASP A 43 -6.47 14.50 -13.59
N ARG A 44 -5.13 14.51 -13.48
CA ARG A 44 -4.21 15.53 -14.01
C ARG A 44 -2.97 14.90 -14.67
N PRO A 45 -3.14 14.21 -15.81
CA PRO A 45 -2.03 13.55 -16.49
C PRO A 45 -0.92 14.51 -16.93
N GLU A 46 -1.21 15.78 -17.14
CA GLU A 46 -0.25 16.83 -17.46
C GLU A 46 0.76 17.10 -16.33
N CYS A 47 0.38 16.83 -15.07
CA CYS A 47 1.24 16.96 -13.89
C CYS A 47 2.04 15.68 -13.58
N ALA A 48 2.05 14.72 -14.51
CA ALA A 48 2.65 13.40 -14.37
C ALA A 48 4.00 13.37 -13.64
N ILE A 49 4.97 14.13 -14.17
CA ILE A 49 6.36 14.10 -13.71
C ILE A 49 6.47 14.51 -12.24
N GLU A 50 5.74 15.55 -11.83
CA GLU A 50 5.76 16.04 -10.44
C GLU A 50 5.11 15.03 -9.49
N ILE A 51 3.97 14.47 -9.89
CA ILE A 51 3.24 13.47 -9.09
C ILE A 51 4.08 12.20 -8.92
N ASP A 52 4.74 11.71 -9.98
CA ASP A 52 5.60 10.53 -9.91
C ASP A 52 6.82 10.76 -9.02
N ARG A 53 7.42 11.95 -9.04
CA ARG A 53 8.53 12.28 -8.14
C ARG A 53 8.09 12.27 -6.68
N ARG A 54 6.93 12.88 -6.39
CA ARG A 54 6.36 12.90 -5.03
C ARG A 54 6.00 11.49 -4.56
N ARG A 55 5.44 10.66 -5.45
CA ARG A 55 5.11 9.25 -5.21
C ARG A 55 6.37 8.43 -4.90
N ALA A 56 7.41 8.54 -5.73
CA ALA A 56 8.69 7.85 -5.52
C ALA A 56 9.32 8.24 -4.16
N HIS A 57 9.26 9.52 -3.79
CA HIS A 57 9.75 9.97 -2.49
C HIS A 57 9.00 9.35 -1.30
N MET A 58 7.69 9.11 -1.41
CA MET A 58 6.92 8.42 -0.37
C MET A 58 7.31 6.95 -0.23
N VAL A 59 7.58 6.28 -1.35
CA VAL A 59 8.12 4.90 -1.36
C VAL A 59 9.44 4.85 -0.61
N GLU A 60 10.37 5.76 -0.93
CA GLU A 60 11.66 5.88 -0.24
C GLU A 60 11.47 6.14 1.27
N CYS A 61 10.54 7.01 1.66
CA CYS A 61 10.25 7.29 3.06
C CYS A 61 9.76 6.04 3.82
N ILE A 62 8.91 5.22 3.19
CA ILE A 62 8.44 3.94 3.78
C ILE A 62 9.62 2.99 3.92
N ASP A 63 10.43 2.82 2.87
CA ASP A 63 11.58 1.91 2.88
C ASP A 63 12.60 2.32 3.94
N ASP A 64 12.91 3.61 4.06
CA ASP A 64 13.79 4.13 5.12
C ASP A 64 13.20 3.94 6.52
N TYR A 65 11.88 4.10 6.68
CA TYR A 65 11.19 3.87 7.95
C TYR A 65 11.30 2.40 8.39
N VAL A 66 11.13 1.48 7.43
CA VAL A 66 11.23 0.03 7.61
C VAL A 66 12.67 -0.38 7.90
N LEU A 67 13.65 0.10 7.11
CA LEU A 67 15.06 -0.26 7.25
C LEU A 67 15.60 0.09 8.64
N ARG A 68 15.24 1.26 9.18
CA ARG A 68 15.60 1.68 10.54
C ARG A 68 15.05 0.76 11.65
N ARG A 69 14.10 -0.12 11.33
CA ARG A 69 13.43 -1.05 12.26
C ARG A 69 13.69 -2.52 11.95
N ALA A 70 14.27 -2.82 10.79
CA ALA A 70 14.58 -4.18 10.38
C ALA A 70 15.73 -4.73 11.23
N ARG A 71 15.52 -5.89 11.87
CA ARG A 71 16.60 -6.62 12.58
C ARG A 71 17.46 -7.45 11.64
N ARG A 72 16.96 -7.75 10.43
CA ARG A 72 17.66 -8.46 9.36
C ARG A 72 17.75 -7.53 8.16
N ALA A 73 18.69 -6.58 8.22
CA ALA A 73 18.87 -5.57 7.17
C ALA A 73 19.43 -6.12 5.85
N ASP A 74 19.81 -7.41 5.77
CA ASP A 74 20.92 -7.79 4.88
C ASP A 74 20.64 -8.76 3.74
N SER A 75 19.39 -9.12 3.40
CA SER A 75 19.20 -9.98 2.21
C SER A 75 17.85 -9.97 1.50
N ALA A 76 16.73 -9.68 2.16
CA ALA A 76 15.42 -9.76 1.51
C ALA A 76 15.16 -8.61 0.51
N ALA A 77 15.72 -7.42 0.77
CA ALA A 77 15.61 -6.27 -0.12
C ALA A 77 16.54 -6.34 -1.35
N ALA A 78 17.53 -7.23 -1.35
CA ALA A 78 18.53 -7.33 -2.42
C ALA A 78 18.03 -8.10 -3.66
N HIS A 79 16.93 -8.86 -3.55
CA HIS A 79 16.41 -9.71 -4.63
C HIS A 79 14.87 -9.69 -4.77
N GLY A 80 14.15 -8.87 -4.00
CA GLY A 80 12.68 -8.79 -3.99
C GLY A 80 12.14 -7.35 -3.95
N GLU A 81 10.83 -7.21 -4.16
CA GLU A 81 10.12 -5.92 -4.11
C GLU A 81 10.13 -5.31 -2.69
N SER A 82 10.40 -4.00 -2.56
CA SER A 82 10.46 -3.31 -1.27
C SER A 82 9.08 -3.15 -0.64
N LEU A 83 8.98 -3.02 0.70
CA LEU A 83 7.69 -2.81 1.34
C LEU A 83 7.02 -1.50 0.88
N GLY A 84 7.80 -0.44 0.65
CA GLY A 84 7.30 0.80 0.07
C GLY A 84 6.71 0.59 -1.33
N SER A 85 7.38 -0.20 -2.18
CA SER A 85 6.89 -0.53 -3.53
C SER A 85 5.59 -1.35 -3.47
N VAL A 86 5.48 -2.30 -2.53
CA VAL A 86 4.25 -3.08 -2.32
C VAL A 86 3.10 -2.18 -1.87
N VAL A 87 3.33 -1.24 -0.94
CA VAL A 87 2.29 -0.28 -0.50
C VAL A 87 1.84 0.61 -1.66
N ASP A 88 2.77 1.06 -2.51
CA ASP A 88 2.44 1.85 -3.71
C ASP A 88 1.62 1.04 -4.73
N ALA A 89 1.99 -0.22 -4.97
CA ALA A 89 1.22 -1.12 -5.83
C ALA A 89 -0.19 -1.39 -5.28
N MET A 90 -0.34 -1.57 -3.97
CA MET A 90 -1.64 -1.69 -3.31
C MET A 90 -2.49 -0.42 -3.46
N ALA A 91 -1.88 0.77 -3.29
CA ALA A 91 -2.56 2.04 -3.49
C ALA A 91 -3.04 2.19 -4.94
N ALA A 92 -2.20 1.85 -5.92
CA ALA A 92 -2.55 1.88 -7.34
C ALA A 92 -3.73 0.94 -7.66
N ALA A 93 -3.68 -0.30 -7.17
CA ALA A 93 -4.75 -1.28 -7.38
C ALA A 93 -6.06 -0.86 -6.73
N HIS A 94 -6.02 -0.31 -5.50
CA HIS A 94 -7.19 0.25 -4.83
C HIS A 94 -7.82 1.37 -5.67
N VAL A 95 -7.02 2.36 -6.07
CA VAL A 95 -7.50 3.51 -6.86
C VAL A 95 -8.08 3.07 -8.22
N ARG A 96 -7.50 2.02 -8.83
CA ARG A 96 -8.03 1.40 -10.05
C ARG A 96 -9.35 0.66 -9.81
N ALA A 97 -9.44 -0.13 -8.75
CA ALA A 97 -10.63 -0.92 -8.43
C ALA A 97 -11.83 0.00 -8.12
N VAL A 98 -11.62 1.03 -7.30
CA VAL A 98 -12.64 2.04 -6.98
C VAL A 98 -13.08 2.80 -8.22
N HIS A 99 -12.15 3.16 -9.10
CA HIS A 99 -12.48 3.83 -10.36
C HIS A 99 -13.35 2.95 -11.25
N LEU A 100 -12.92 1.70 -11.51
CA LEU A 100 -13.69 0.77 -12.33
C LEU A 100 -15.10 0.56 -11.78
N LEU A 101 -15.24 0.36 -10.47
CA LEU A 101 -16.54 0.19 -9.82
C LEU A 101 -17.49 1.38 -10.07
N ARG A 102 -16.95 2.59 -10.21
CA ARG A 102 -17.73 3.82 -10.45
C ARG A 102 -18.02 4.10 -11.92
N THR A 103 -17.27 3.51 -12.84
CA THR A 103 -17.32 3.87 -14.27
C THR A 103 -17.84 2.77 -15.19
N VAL A 104 -17.89 1.51 -14.75
CA VAL A 104 -18.47 0.43 -15.57
C VAL A 104 -19.99 0.42 -15.47
N ASP A 105 -20.64 0.00 -16.55
CA ASP A 105 -22.11 -0.12 -16.60
C ASP A 105 -22.64 -1.27 -15.73
N ALA A 106 -21.85 -2.34 -15.56
CA ALA A 106 -22.21 -3.52 -14.79
C ALA A 106 -21.10 -3.91 -13.80
N VAL A 107 -21.45 -4.04 -12.52
CA VAL A 107 -20.50 -4.44 -11.45
C VAL A 107 -19.93 -5.84 -11.67
N SER A 108 -20.64 -6.69 -12.43
CA SER A 108 -20.18 -8.03 -12.82
C SER A 108 -19.11 -8.03 -13.92
N ASP A 109 -18.63 -6.87 -14.36
CA ASP A 109 -17.55 -6.77 -15.33
C ASP A 109 -16.27 -7.43 -14.79
N GLU A 110 -15.69 -8.34 -15.57
CA GLU A 110 -14.47 -9.09 -15.24
C GLU A 110 -13.32 -8.15 -14.82
N ARG A 111 -13.25 -6.93 -15.38
CA ARG A 111 -12.21 -5.95 -15.02
C ARG A 111 -12.36 -5.46 -13.58
N VAL A 112 -13.59 -5.34 -13.07
CA VAL A 112 -13.86 -5.00 -11.67
C VAL A 112 -13.40 -6.14 -10.78
N HIS A 113 -13.80 -7.38 -11.12
CA HIS A 113 -13.38 -8.57 -10.36
C HIS A 113 -11.87 -8.70 -10.30
N ALA A 114 -11.19 -8.62 -11.45
CA ALA A 114 -9.73 -8.72 -11.54
C ALA A 114 -9.01 -7.62 -10.73
N ALA A 115 -9.55 -6.39 -10.70
CA ALA A 115 -8.96 -5.29 -9.93
C ALA A 115 -9.05 -5.53 -8.41
N TRP A 116 -10.22 -5.97 -7.92
CA TRP A 116 -10.40 -6.31 -6.52
C TRP A 116 -9.63 -7.55 -6.10
N PHE A 117 -9.58 -8.57 -6.96
CA PHE A 117 -8.80 -9.79 -6.73
C PHE A 117 -7.31 -9.50 -6.60
N LEU A 118 -6.76 -8.63 -7.45
CA LEU A 118 -5.37 -8.20 -7.37
C LEU A 118 -5.07 -7.51 -6.03
N LEU A 119 -5.93 -6.58 -5.60
CA LEU A 119 -5.77 -5.90 -4.31
C LEU A 119 -5.82 -6.88 -3.14
N ALA A 120 -6.79 -7.81 -3.14
CA ALA A 120 -6.92 -8.84 -2.12
C ALA A 120 -5.70 -9.76 -2.06
N SER A 121 -5.15 -10.17 -3.21
CA SER A 121 -3.94 -10.99 -3.29
C SER A 121 -2.71 -10.29 -2.70
N MET A 122 -2.58 -8.98 -2.91
CA MET A 122 -1.49 -8.20 -2.31
C MET A 122 -1.68 -8.04 -0.80
N ALA A 123 -2.91 -7.79 -0.35
CA ALA A 123 -3.24 -7.68 1.07
C ALA A 123 -2.98 -8.99 1.84
N ASP A 124 -3.36 -10.15 1.28
CA ASP A 124 -3.11 -11.47 1.89
C ASP A 124 -1.60 -11.70 2.10
N GLY A 125 -0.77 -11.31 1.12
CA GLY A 125 0.68 -11.43 1.23
C GLY A 125 1.39 -10.32 2.00
N TRP A 126 0.69 -9.32 2.56
CA TRP A 126 1.34 -8.19 3.25
C TRP A 126 1.98 -8.63 4.57
N THR A 127 1.23 -9.35 5.41
CA THR A 127 1.69 -9.80 6.73
C THR A 127 2.95 -10.65 6.64
N ASP A 128 2.99 -11.57 5.67
CA ASP A 128 4.15 -12.45 5.44
C ASP A 128 5.39 -11.65 5.02
N ARG A 129 5.23 -10.63 4.17
CA ARG A 129 6.32 -9.74 3.77
C ARG A 129 6.84 -8.91 4.95
N VAL A 130 5.94 -8.37 5.78
CA VAL A 130 6.31 -7.65 7.01
C VAL A 130 7.09 -8.55 7.96
N ALA A 131 6.63 -9.78 8.17
CA ALA A 131 7.31 -10.75 9.03
C ALA A 131 8.70 -11.11 8.50
N LEU A 132 8.83 -11.32 7.18
CA LEU A 132 10.10 -11.61 6.51
C LEU A 132 11.11 -10.47 6.69
N VAL A 133 10.70 -9.22 6.48
CA VAL A 133 11.58 -8.04 6.52
C VAL A 133 11.96 -7.64 7.95
N THR A 134 11.00 -7.65 8.87
CA THR A 134 11.24 -7.22 10.25
C THR A 134 11.85 -8.32 11.12
N GLY A 135 11.73 -9.59 10.71
CA GLY A 135 12.06 -10.75 11.54
C GLY A 135 11.09 -10.94 12.72
N MET A 136 9.99 -10.18 12.77
CA MET A 136 8.93 -10.35 13.75
C MET A 136 7.89 -11.31 13.17
N VAL A 137 7.85 -12.55 13.66
CA VAL A 137 6.72 -13.44 13.38
C VAL A 137 5.53 -12.88 14.15
N GLY A 138 4.60 -12.22 13.45
CA GLY A 138 3.29 -11.93 14.01
C GLY A 138 2.62 -13.26 14.36
N GLU A 139 1.97 -13.35 15.53
CA GLU A 139 1.10 -14.49 15.82
C GLU A 139 0.13 -14.70 14.64
N PRO A 140 -0.09 -15.96 14.20
CA PRO A 140 -0.92 -16.23 13.04
C PRO A 140 -2.32 -15.66 13.28
N VAL A 141 -2.72 -14.69 12.46
CA VAL A 141 -4.10 -14.18 12.42
C VAL A 141 -5.00 -15.37 12.08
N ARG A 142 -5.87 -15.73 13.03
CA ARG A 142 -6.90 -16.75 12.82
C ARG A 142 -7.78 -16.26 11.67
N ARG A 143 -7.69 -16.93 10.52
CA ARG A 143 -8.63 -16.76 9.41
C ARG A 143 -10.02 -17.04 9.98
N SER A 144 -10.84 -16.00 10.11
CA SER A 144 -12.26 -16.17 10.42
C SER A 144 -12.92 -16.73 9.16
N ALA A 145 -13.58 -17.88 9.35
CA ALA A 145 -14.36 -18.58 8.34
C ALA A 145 -15.64 -17.83 7.98
#